data_AF-A0A7G1IKR3-F1
#
_entry.id   AF-A0A7G1IKR3-F1
#
_cell.length_a   1.000
_cell.length_b   1.000
_cell.length_c   1.000
_cell.angle_alpha   90.00
_cell.angle_beta   90.00
_cell.angle_gamma   90.00
#
_symmetry.space_group_name_H-M   'P 1'
#
loop_
_entity.id
_entity.type
_entity.pdbx_description
1 polymer ?
#
loop_
_entity_poly.entity_id
_entity_poly.type
_entity_poly.pdbx_seq_one_letter_code
_entity_poly.pdbx_strand_id
1 'polypeptide(L)' 'MRAWSAAVRGYRAALRHRRDPAYAGVGSTDGTTHLGLPADFLIDSDGSLVAVHYGRHADDQWSVDELLSIDRSLG' A
#
# COMPACT_ATOMS: atom_id res chain seq x y z
N MET A 1 -22.47 23.04 26.85
CA MET A 1 -22.28 22.53 25.47
C MET A 1 -20.85 22.84 24.97
N ARG A 2 -19.88 21.93 25.12
CA ARG A 2 -18.50 22.14 24.60
C ARG A 2 -18.05 21.08 23.58
N ALA A 3 -18.72 19.92 23.57
CA ALA A 3 -18.42 18.79 22.70
C ALA A 3 -18.61 19.12 21.20
N TRP A 4 -19.63 19.91 20.83
CA TRP A 4 -19.88 20.27 19.43
C TRP A 4 -18.77 21.09 18.78
N SER A 5 -18.08 21.94 19.56
CA SER A 5 -17.00 22.75 19.00
C SER A 5 -15.81 21.92 18.50
N ALA A 6 -15.55 20.77 19.14
CA ALA A 6 -14.50 19.85 18.70
C ALA A 6 -14.90 19.12 17.41
N ALA A 7 -16.15 18.62 17.33
CA ALA A 7 -16.68 17.98 16.13
C ALA A 7 -16.66 18.92 14.91
N VAL A 8 -17.09 20.18 15.09
CA VAL A 8 -17.05 21.20 14.02
C VAL A 8 -15.62 21.50 13.56
N ARG A 9 -14.67 21.61 14.50
CA ARG A 9 -13.26 21.85 14.16
C ARG A 9 -12.64 20.67 13.41
N GLY A 10 -12.89 19.44 13.87
CA GLY A 10 -12.44 18.23 13.18
C GLY A 10 -12.99 18.12 11.77
N TYR A 11 -14.29 18.36 11.59
CA TYR A 11 -14.95 18.35 10.28
C TYR A 11 -14.40 19.42 9.32
N ARG A 12 -14.14 20.63 9.81
CA ARG A 12 -13.53 21.72 9.01
C ARG A 12 -12.06 21.46 8.67
N ALA A 13 -11.32 20.71 9.48
CA ALA A 13 -9.97 20.28 9.16
C ALA A 13 -10.02 19.19 8.07
N ALA A 14 -10.88 18.18 8.25
CA ALA A 14 -11.09 17.12 7.27
C ALA A 14 -11.48 17.66 5.89
N LEU A 15 -12.40 18.64 5.83
CA LEU A 15 -12.78 19.28 4.55
C LEU A 15 -11.64 20.07 3.90
N ARG A 16 -10.78 20.73 4.69
CA ARG A 16 -9.65 21.52 4.17
C ARG A 16 -8.55 20.64 3.58
N HIS A 17 -8.35 19.45 4.14
CA HIS A 17 -7.30 18.54 3.72
C HIS A 17 -7.82 17.35 2.89
N ARG A 18 -9.11 17.33 2.52
CA ARG A 18 -9.72 16.23 1.74
C ARG A 18 -9.07 16.01 0.38
N ARG A 19 -8.44 17.04 -0.19
CA ARG A 19 -7.71 16.97 -1.47
C ARG A 19 -6.19 16.98 -1.30
N ASP A 20 -5.72 17.00 -0.07
CA ASP A 20 -4.30 17.01 0.24
C ASP A 20 -3.82 15.56 0.44
N PRO A 21 -3.05 14.99 -0.51
CA PRO A 21 -2.59 13.61 -0.43
C PRO A 21 -1.71 13.37 0.81
N ALA A 22 -1.09 14.40 1.39
CA ALA A 22 -0.33 14.27 2.63
C ALA A 22 -1.20 13.93 3.85
N TYR A 23 -2.51 14.18 3.78
CA TYR A 23 -3.48 13.98 4.87
C TYR A 23 -4.48 12.85 4.60
N ALA A 24 -4.27 12.03 3.57
CA ALA A 24 -5.13 10.90 3.24
C ALA A 24 -5.04 9.72 4.23
N GLY A 25 -4.09 9.73 5.17
CA GLY A 25 -3.94 8.74 6.23
C GLY A 25 -2.50 8.67 6.76
N VAL A 26 -2.26 7.79 7.73
CA VAL A 26 -0.93 7.55 8.33
C VAL A 26 -0.02 6.95 7.25
N GLY A 27 1.14 7.58 6.96
CA GLY A 27 2.13 7.04 6.01
C GLY A 27 2.81 8.04 5.07
N SER A 28 2.36 9.29 4.99
CA SER A 28 2.82 10.22 3.93
C SER A 28 4.26 10.77 4.05
N THR A 29 5.11 10.25 4.96
CA THR A 29 6.43 10.84 5.27
C THR A 29 7.62 10.13 4.63
N ASP A 30 7.45 8.92 4.08
CA ASP A 30 8.54 8.09 3.55
C ASP A 30 8.38 7.73 2.06
N GLY A 31 7.47 8.42 1.35
CA GLY A 31 7.17 8.15 -0.05
C GLY A 31 6.09 7.08 -0.25
N THR A 32 5.51 6.54 0.82
CA THR A 32 4.36 5.65 0.75
C THR A 32 3.05 6.42 0.89
N THR A 33 1.97 5.89 0.32
CA THR A 33 0.62 6.40 0.58
C THR A 33 0.05 5.71 1.81
N HIS A 34 -1.08 6.20 2.33
CA HIS A 34 -1.84 5.50 3.38
C HIS A 34 -2.26 4.05 3.02
N LEU A 35 -2.12 3.65 1.76
CA LEU A 35 -2.39 2.30 1.26
C LEU A 35 -1.14 1.40 1.26
N GLY A 36 0.04 1.92 1.64
CA GLY A 36 1.32 1.23 1.49
C GLY A 36 1.77 1.13 0.03
N LEU A 37 2.91 0.48 -0.19
CA LEU A 37 3.36 0.06 -1.52
C LEU A 37 2.82 -1.35 -1.84
N PRO A 38 2.49 -1.65 -3.10
CA PRO A 38 2.08 -3.00 -3.50
C PRO A 38 3.22 -4.00 -3.30
N ALA A 39 2.88 -5.23 -2.95
CA ALA A 39 3.83 -6.33 -2.81
C ALA A 39 3.22 -7.66 -3.24
N ASP A 40 3.99 -8.43 -4.01
CA ASP A 40 3.64 -9.76 -4.49
C ASP A 40 4.53 -10.80 -3.80
N PHE A 41 3.93 -11.91 -3.38
CA PHE A 41 4.62 -13.01 -2.69
C PHE A 41 4.40 -14.30 -3.47
N LEU A 42 5.48 -14.98 -3.85
CA LEU A 42 5.41 -16.30 -4.43
C LEU A 42 5.62 -17.35 -3.35
N ILE A 43 4.65 -18.24 -3.20
CA ILE A 43 4.64 -19.33 -2.22
C ILE A 43 4.59 -20.65 -2.98
N ASP A 44 5.47 -21.59 -2.64
CA ASP A 44 5.48 -22.92 -3.26
C ASP A 44 4.36 -23.84 -2.72
N SER A 45 4.27 -25.06 -3.26
CA SER A 45 3.26 -26.04 -2.85
C SER A 45 3.40 -26.51 -1.41
N ASP A 46 4.58 -26.36 -0.81
CA ASP A 46 4.86 -26.72 0.59
C ASP A 46 4.54 -25.56 1.54
N GLY A 47 4.15 -24.39 1.00
CA GLY A 47 3.81 -23.19 1.76
C GLY A 47 5.02 -22.32 2.09
N SER A 48 6.17 -22.55 1.48
CA SER A 48 7.39 -21.75 1.70
C SER A 48 7.41 -20.53 0.79
N LEU A 49 7.90 -19.41 1.32
CA LEU A 49 8.08 -18.18 0.55
C LEU A 49 9.35 -18.29 -0.31
N VAL A 50 9.18 -18.31 -1.63
CA VAL A 50 10.28 -18.54 -2.58
C VAL A 50 10.72 -17.28 -3.33
N ALA A 51 9.84 -16.26 -3.43
CA ALA A 51 10.21 -14.95 -3.95
C ALA A 51 9.28 -13.85 -3.42
N VAL A 52 9.79 -12.60 -3.44
CA VAL A 52 9.03 -11.40 -3.06
C VAL A 52 9.34 -10.28 -4.05
N HIS A 53 8.31 -9.53 -4.44
CA HIS A 53 8.45 -8.30 -5.22
C HIS A 53 7.74 -7.15 -4.55
N TYR A 54 8.44 -6.02 -4.43
CA TYR A 54 7.92 -4.80 -3.83
C TYR A 54 7.75 -3.76 -4.94
N GLY A 55 6.51 -3.61 -5.41
CA GLY A 55 6.17 -2.71 -6.50
C GLY A 55 6.22 -1.25 -6.06
N ARG A 56 6.62 -0.36 -6.96
CA ARG A 56 6.63 1.10 -6.70
C ARG A 56 5.28 1.77 -6.97
N HIS A 57 4.45 1.15 -7.81
CA HIS A 57 3.14 1.66 -8.21
C HIS A 57 2.17 0.48 -8.37
N ALA A 58 0.86 0.75 -8.39
CA ALA A 58 -0.18 -0.29 -8.41
C ALA A 58 -0.11 -1.26 -9.61
N ASP A 59 0.58 -0.90 -10.70
CA ASP A 59 0.73 -1.71 -11.92
C ASP A 59 2.15 -2.29 -12.05
N ASP A 60 2.99 -2.12 -11.03
CA ASP A 60 4.35 -2.66 -10.96
C ASP A 60 4.33 -4.06 -10.31
N GLN A 61 3.54 -4.96 -10.90
CA GLN A 61 3.42 -6.36 -10.53
C GLN A 61 4.33 -7.23 -11.40
N TRP A 62 4.59 -8.49 -11.01
CA TRP A 62 5.32 -9.42 -11.88
C TRP A 62 4.60 -9.67 -13.21
N SER A 63 5.38 -9.83 -14.27
CA SER A 63 4.88 -10.47 -15.49
C SER A 63 4.74 -11.99 -15.29
N VAL A 64 3.86 -12.61 -16.06
CA VAL A 64 3.68 -14.07 -16.04
C VAL A 64 4.97 -14.80 -16.43
N ASP A 65 5.73 -14.25 -17.38
CA ASP A 65 6.99 -14.84 -17.83
C ASP A 65 8.05 -14.84 -16.72
N GLU A 66 8.13 -13.77 -15.91
CA GLU A 66 9.02 -13.71 -14.74
C GLU A 66 8.62 -14.76 -13.69
N LEU A 67 7.33 -14.90 -13.40
CA LEU A 67 6.82 -15.92 -12.48
C LEU A 67 7.21 -17.33 -12.92
N LEU A 68 7.02 -17.66 -14.20
CA LEU A 68 7.39 -18.97 -14.75
C LEU A 68 8.90 -19.20 -14.76
N SER A 69 9.70 -18.14 -14.94
CA SER A 69 11.16 -18.24 -14.84
C SER A 69 11.61 -18.52 -13.40
N ILE A 70 10.97 -17.88 -12.41
CA ILE A 70 11.25 -18.11 -10.99
C ILE A 70 10.85 -19.54 -10.64
N ASP A 71 9.65 -19.98 -11.01
CA ASP A 71 9.15 -21.35 -10.78
C ASP A 71 10.11 -22.41 -11.35
N ARG A 72 10.50 -22.29 -12.62
CA ARG A 72 11.47 -23.21 -13.25
C ARG A 72 12.85 -23.22 -12.59
N SER A 73 13.22 -22.15 -11.89
CA SER A 73 14.50 -22.09 -11.18
C SER A 73 14.46 -22.85 -9.84
N LEU A 74 13.27 -23.15 -9.33
CA LEU A 74 13.06 -23.86 -8.07
C LEU A 74 13.11 -25.39 -8.23
N GLY A 75 12.75 -25.93 -9.42
CA GLY A 75 12.92 -27.36 -9.73
C GLY A 75 11.86 -27.96 -10.64
#